data_AF-A0A5Q4G445-F1
#
_entry.id   AF-A0A5Q4G445-F1
#
_cell.length_a   1.000
_cell.length_b   1.000
_cell.length_c   1.000
_cell.angle_alpha   90.00
_cell.angle_beta   90.00
_cell.angle_gamma   90.00
#
_symmetry.space_group_name_H-M   'P 1'
#
loop_
_entity.id
_entity.type
_entity.pdbx_description
1 polymer ?
#
loop_
_entity_poly.entity_id
_entity_poly.type
_entity_poly.pdbx_seq_one_letter_code
_entity_poly.pdbx_strand_id
1 'polypeptide(L)'
;MTAIGVVLVAAYAVVNAFGAWSVSHRRRSVAIAFMAVAVLLTVAAVALAFEHWVALLLTVVGAVGASLTSRVNAALVLGRVVAWRHLLRAAFGLTLIAWVAFALYR
;
A
#
# COMPACT_ATOMS: atom_id res chain seq x y z
N MET A 1 5.79 -5.20 19.00
CA MET A 1 4.69 -5.49 18.05
C MET A 1 4.59 -4.42 16.97
N THR A 2 4.75 -3.15 17.33
CA THR A 2 4.83 -2.00 16.41
C THR A 2 5.96 -2.14 15.37
N ALA A 3 7.13 -2.63 15.76
CA ALA A 3 8.25 -2.90 14.83
C ALA A 3 7.86 -3.81 13.63
N ILE A 4 7.08 -4.87 13.86
CA ILE A 4 6.58 -5.74 12.78
C ILE A 4 5.65 -4.95 11.86
N GLY A 5 4.74 -4.16 12.44
CA GLY A 5 3.83 -3.30 11.67
C GLY A 5 4.61 -2.30 10.81
N VAL A 6 5.63 -1.64 11.37
CA VAL A 6 6.50 -0.71 10.64
C VAL A 6 7.15 -1.40 9.44
N VAL A 7 7.74 -2.57 9.65
CA VAL A 7 8.39 -3.34 8.57
C VAL A 7 7.38 -3.74 7.49
N LEU A 8 6.18 -4.20 7.87
CA LEU A 8 5.16 -4.61 6.90
C LEU A 8 4.63 -3.43 6.08
N VAL A 9 4.35 -2.29 6.73
CA VAL A 9 3.90 -1.07 6.05
C VAL A 9 5.00 -0.54 5.12
N ALA A 10 6.26 -0.51 5.57
CA ALA A 10 7.40 -0.09 4.76
C ALA A 10 7.65 -1.03 3.57
N ALA A 11 7.57 -2.34 3.78
CA ALA A 11 7.66 -3.32 2.69
C ALA A 11 6.56 -3.11 1.66
N TYR A 12 5.34 -2.78 2.09
CA TYR A 12 4.26 -2.49 1.17
C TYR A 12 4.47 -1.18 0.39
N ALA A 13 5.06 -0.17 1.02
CA ALA A 13 5.52 1.04 0.32
C ALA A 13 6.51 0.71 -0.79
N VAL A 14 7.52 -0.12 -0.50
CA VAL A 14 8.53 -0.59 -1.47
C VAL A 14 7.88 -1.31 -2.64
N VAL A 15 6.92 -2.21 -2.39
CA VAL A 15 6.18 -2.91 -3.46
C VAL A 15 5.46 -1.91 -4.39
N ASN A 16 4.89 -0.83 -3.85
CA ASN A 16 4.25 0.19 -4.68
C ASN A 16 5.27 1.07 -5.42
N ALA A 17 6.43 1.37 -4.83
CA ALA A 17 7.52 2.06 -5.53
C ALA A 17 8.06 1.24 -6.73
N PHE A 18 8.25 -0.08 -6.55
CA PHE A 18 8.57 -0.99 -7.66
C PHE A 18 7.45 -1.02 -8.71
N GLY A 19 6.18 -0.99 -8.29
CA GLY A 19 5.05 -0.83 -9.18
C GLY A 19 5.16 0.43 -10.04
N ALA A 20 5.47 1.58 -9.43
CA ALA A 20 5.67 2.84 -10.13
C ALA A 20 6.80 2.75 -11.17
N TRP A 21 7.97 2.22 -10.77
CA TRP A 21 9.10 2.03 -11.66
C TRP A 21 8.75 1.17 -12.87
N SER A 22 8.11 0.01 -12.64
CA SER A 22 7.78 -0.96 -13.69
C SER A 22 6.84 -0.43 -14.78
N VAL A 23 6.05 0.61 -14.47
CA VAL A 23 5.06 1.18 -15.41
C VAL A 23 5.38 2.61 -15.83
N SER A 24 6.47 3.19 -15.32
CA SER A 24 6.92 4.57 -15.59
C SER A 24 7.05 4.86 -17.08
N HIS A 25 7.61 3.93 -17.85
CA HIS A 25 7.79 4.05 -19.30
C HIS A 25 6.52 3.76 -20.13
N ARG A 26 5.51 3.09 -19.54
CA ARG A 26 4.30 2.66 -20.25
C ARG A 26 3.13 3.62 -20.04
N ARG A 27 2.89 4.02 -18.78
CA ARG A 27 1.82 4.95 -18.41
C ARG A 27 2.21 5.78 -17.19
N ARG A 28 2.62 7.01 -17.47
CA ARG A 28 3.06 7.98 -16.44
C ARG A 28 2.01 8.24 -15.34
N SER A 29 0.73 8.31 -15.68
CA SER A 29 -0.36 8.53 -14.70
C SER A 29 -0.46 7.40 -13.67
N VAL A 30 -0.35 6.14 -14.11
CA VAL A 30 -0.38 4.96 -13.23
C VAL A 30 0.89 4.91 -12.37
N ALA A 31 2.04 5.27 -12.93
CA ALA A 31 3.29 5.35 -12.17
C ALA A 31 3.23 6.41 -11.06
N ILE A 32 2.69 7.60 -11.35
CA ILE A 32 2.47 8.65 -10.35
C ILE A 32 1.53 8.13 -9.23
N ALA A 33 0.45 7.44 -9.59
CA ALA A 33 -0.47 6.89 -8.61
C ALA A 33 0.20 5.86 -7.68
N PHE A 34 1.03 4.97 -8.22
CA PHE A 34 1.80 4.02 -7.42
C PHE A 34 2.80 4.72 -6.50
N MET A 35 3.47 5.75 -7.00
CA MET A 35 4.44 6.51 -6.21
C MET A 35 3.76 7.30 -5.09
N ALA A 36 2.61 7.93 -5.36
CA ALA A 36 1.83 8.63 -4.34
C ALA A 36 1.42 7.70 -3.19
N VAL A 37 0.97 6.48 -3.54
CA VAL A 37 0.65 5.44 -2.55
C VAL A 37 1.90 5.00 -1.77
N ALA A 38 3.03 4.83 -2.45
CA ALA A 38 4.29 4.46 -1.80
C ALA A 38 4.76 5.51 -0.79
N VAL A 39 4.68 6.79 -1.14
CA VAL A 39 4.98 7.91 -0.22
C VAL A 39 4.05 7.88 0.98
N LEU A 40 2.74 7.72 0.75
CA LEU A 40 1.75 7.70 1.83
C LEU A 40 1.98 6.54 2.81
N LEU A 41 2.27 5.34 2.30
CA LEU A 41 2.64 4.18 3.13
C LEU A 41 3.98 4.39 3.85
N THR A 42 4.95 5.08 3.24
CA THR A 42 6.22 5.41 3.92
C THR A 42 5.97 6.32 5.13
N VAL A 43 5.16 7.36 4.96
CA VAL A 43 4.77 8.25 6.07
C VAL A 43 3.97 7.48 7.13
N ALA A 44 3.10 6.55 6.72
CA ALA A 44 2.39 5.67 7.65
C ALA A 44 3.34 4.81 8.50
N ALA A 45 4.37 4.23 7.88
CA ALA A 45 5.37 3.42 8.59
C ALA A 45 6.17 4.26 9.60
N VAL A 46 6.56 5.49 9.21
CA VAL A 46 7.25 6.42 10.12
C VAL A 46 6.33 6.81 11.28
N ALA A 47 5.09 7.22 11.00
CA ALA A 47 4.12 7.56 12.04
C ALA A 47 3.86 6.40 13.02
N LEU A 48 3.83 5.17 12.51
CA LEU A 48 3.65 3.96 13.32
C LEU A 48 4.85 3.68 14.22
N ALA A 49 6.07 4.01 13.77
CA ALA A 49 7.27 3.87 14.59
C ALA A 49 7.26 4.77 15.84
N PHE A 50 6.53 5.90 15.76
CA PHE A 50 6.28 6.81 16.87
C PHE A 50 4.91 6.57 17.55
N GLU A 51 4.25 5.45 17.24
CA GLU A 51 2.95 5.06 17.80
C GLU A 51 1.87 6.14 17.65
N HIS A 52 1.98 6.95 16.59
CA HIS A 52 1.08 8.06 16.36
C HIS A 52 -0.23 7.57 15.72
N TRP A 53 -1.38 8.00 16.23
CA TRP A 53 -2.71 7.54 15.78
C TRP A 53 -2.95 7.72 14.27
N VAL A 54 -2.37 8.78 13.68
CA VAL A 54 -2.43 9.07 12.23
C VAL A 54 -1.89 7.90 11.38
N ALA A 55 -1.01 7.06 11.93
CA ALA A 55 -0.49 5.88 11.25
C ALA A 55 -1.60 4.93 10.79
N LEU A 56 -2.67 4.75 11.57
CA LEU A 56 -3.80 3.91 11.18
C LEU A 56 -4.52 4.50 9.96
N LEU A 57 -4.84 5.79 10.01
CA LEU A 57 -5.51 6.49 8.91
C LEU A 57 -4.69 6.40 7.61
N LEU A 58 -3.39 6.69 7.68
CA LEU A 58 -2.51 6.61 6.52
C LEU A 58 -2.37 5.17 6.02
N THR A 59 -2.32 4.18 6.90
CA THR A 59 -2.28 2.76 6.50
C THR A 59 -3.55 2.37 5.74
N VAL A 60 -4.73 2.79 6.20
CA VAL A 60 -6.02 2.54 5.53
C VAL A 60 -6.02 3.15 4.13
N VAL A 61 -5.72 4.46 4.03
CA VAL A 61 -5.70 5.16 2.74
C VAL A 61 -4.67 4.55 1.79
N GLY A 62 -3.48 4.22 2.30
CA GLY A 62 -2.41 3.61 1.51
C GLY A 62 -2.77 2.20 1.03
N ALA A 63 -3.40 1.37 1.86
CA ALA A 63 -3.80 0.02 1.48
C ALA A 63 -4.94 -0.01 0.45
N VAL A 64 -5.93 0.89 0.61
CA VAL A 64 -7.01 1.08 -0.38
C VAL A 64 -6.42 1.61 -1.69
N GLY A 65 -5.59 2.66 -1.62
CA GLY A 65 -4.92 3.23 -2.78
C GLY A 65 -4.08 2.19 -3.53
N ALA A 66 -3.28 1.39 -2.82
CA ALA A 66 -2.48 0.31 -3.41
C ALA A 66 -3.35 -0.73 -4.14
N SER A 67 -4.52 -1.07 -3.59
CA SER A 67 -5.44 -2.03 -4.21
C SER A 67 -6.09 -1.47 -5.47
N LEU A 68 -6.54 -0.21 -5.42
CA LEU A 68 -7.12 0.50 -6.56
C LEU A 68 -6.11 0.71 -7.68
N THR A 69 -4.92 1.25 -7.37
CA THR A 69 -3.87 1.47 -8.37
C THR A 69 -3.42 0.16 -9.01
N SER A 70 -3.34 -0.94 -8.26
CA SER A 70 -3.05 -2.26 -8.84
C SER A 70 -4.12 -2.72 -9.83
N ARG A 71 -5.41 -2.53 -9.52
CA ARG A 71 -6.52 -2.85 -10.45
C ARG A 71 -6.47 -1.98 -11.70
N VAL A 72 -6.27 -0.67 -11.55
CA VAL A 72 -6.12 0.26 -12.66
C VAL A 72 -4.93 -0.12 -13.55
N ASN A 73 -3.81 -0.50 -12.94
CA ASN A 73 -2.64 -0.99 -13.67
C ASN A 73 -2.96 -2.26 -14.48
N ALA A 74 -3.63 -3.24 -13.86
CA ALA A 74 -4.02 -4.47 -14.52
C ALA A 74 -4.95 -4.22 -15.72
N ALA A 75 -5.89 -3.28 -15.59
CA ALA A 75 -6.80 -2.90 -16.66
C ALA A 75 -6.08 -2.12 -17.80
N LEU A 76 -5.28 -1.10 -17.46
CA LEU A 76 -4.76 -0.14 -18.43
C LEU A 76 -3.39 -0.50 -19.03
N VAL A 77 -2.56 -1.26 -18.30
CA VAL A 77 -1.17 -1.58 -18.71
C VAL A 77 -1.03 -3.05 -19.08
N LEU A 78 -1.67 -3.95 -18.33
CA LEU A 78 -1.58 -5.39 -18.59
C LEU A 78 -2.72 -5.91 -19.49
N GLY A 79 -3.81 -5.15 -19.64
CA GLY A 79 -4.97 -5.53 -20.46
C GLY A 79 -5.79 -6.70 -19.90
N ARG A 80 -5.49 -7.18 -18.69
CA ARG A 80 -6.20 -8.30 -18.06
C ARG A 80 -6.24 -8.13 -16.54
N VAL A 81 -7.45 -8.16 -15.99
CA VAL A 81 -7.68 -8.16 -14.55
C VAL A 81 -7.84 -9.61 -14.07
N VAL A 82 -6.96 -10.06 -13.18
CA VAL A 82 -7.08 -11.38 -12.54
C VAL A 82 -7.64 -11.18 -11.15
N ALA A 83 -8.95 -11.41 -10.97
CA ALA A 83 -9.68 -11.11 -9.75
C ALA A 83 -9.01 -11.67 -8.48
N TRP A 84 -8.55 -12.93 -8.53
CA TRP A 84 -7.86 -13.57 -7.39
C TRP A 84 -6.64 -12.79 -6.89
N ARG A 85 -5.82 -12.22 -7.78
CA ARG A 85 -4.65 -11.43 -7.39
C ARG A 85 -5.04 -10.16 -6.63
N HIS A 86 -6.16 -9.55 -7.00
CA HIS A 86 -6.66 -8.34 -6.32
C HIS A 86 -7.36 -8.67 -5.00
N LEU A 87 -8.00 -9.84 -4.90
CA LEU A 87 -8.54 -10.32 -3.62
C LEU A 87 -7.41 -10.58 -2.62
N LEU A 88 -6.32 -11.23 -3.03
CA LEU A 88 -5.14 -11.43 -2.19
C LEU A 88 -4.54 -10.10 -1.71
N ARG A 89 -4.41 -9.11 -2.60
CA ARG A 89 -3.92 -7.78 -2.21
C ARG A 89 -4.87 -7.08 -1.23
N ALA A 90 -6.18 -7.20 -1.42
CA ALA A 90 -7.17 -6.66 -0.50
C ALA A 90 -7.11 -7.34 0.87
N ALA A 91 -6.98 -8.67 0.91
CA ALA A 91 -6.82 -9.44 2.14
C ALA A 91 -5.53 -9.05 2.89
N PHE A 92 -4.41 -8.88 2.17
CA PHE A 92 -3.17 -8.36 2.75
C PHE A 92 -3.38 -6.94 3.32
N GLY A 93 -4.06 -6.05 2.59
CA GLY A 93 -4.38 -4.71 3.08
C GLY A 93 -5.20 -4.72 4.37
N LEU A 94 -6.24 -5.55 4.44
CA LEU A 94 -7.11 -5.67 5.62
C LEU A 94 -6.35 -6.23 6.83
N THR A 95 -5.55 -7.27 6.63
CA THR A 95 -4.72 -7.86 7.71
C THR A 95 -3.68 -6.86 8.21
N LEU A 96 -3.07 -6.08 7.32
CA LEU A 96 -2.15 -5.00 7.69
C LEU A 96 -2.84 -3.92 8.53
N ILE A 97 -4.03 -3.46 8.11
CA ILE A 97 -4.82 -2.47 8.86
C ILE A 97 -5.17 -3.01 10.24
N ALA A 98 -5.67 -4.24 10.33
CA ALA A 98 -6.03 -4.88 11.60
C ALA A 98 -4.81 -4.98 12.53
N TRP A 99 -3.64 -5.34 12.00
CA TRP A 99 -2.40 -5.40 12.75
C TRP A 99 -1.98 -4.02 13.27
N VAL A 100 -2.02 -2.98 12.43
CA VAL A 100 -1.67 -1.61 12.83
C VAL A 100 -2.62 -1.10 13.91
N ALA A 101 -3.93 -1.33 13.76
CA ALA A 101 -4.91 -0.98 14.79
C ALA A 101 -4.60 -1.70 16.11
N PHE A 102 -4.40 -3.02 16.06
CA PHE A 102 -4.05 -3.80 17.25
C PHE A 102 -2.74 -3.31 17.90
N ALA A 103 -1.74 -2.95 17.10
CA ALA A 103 -0.46 -2.50 17.62
C ALA A 103 -0.54 -1.13 18.34
N LEU A 104 -1.46 -0.25 17.93
CA LEU A 104 -1.66 1.09 18.48
C LEU A 104 -2.62 1.16 19.67
N TYR A 105 -3.60 0.24 19.76
CA TYR A 105 -4.67 0.27 20.77
C TYR A 105 -4.57 -0.85 21.82
N ARG A 106 -3.44 -1.54 21.87
CA ARG A 106 -3.09 -2.45 22.97
C ARG A 106 -2.51 -1.68 24.15
#